data_AF-A0A3D9SKZ4-F1
#
_entry.id   AF-A0A3D9SKZ4-F1
#
_cell.length_a   1.000
_cell.length_b   1.000
_cell.length_c   1.000
_cell.angle_alpha   90.00
_cell.angle_beta   90.00
_cell.angle_gamma   90.00
#
_symmetry.space_group_name_H-M   'P 1'
#
loop_
_entity.id
_entity.type
_entity.pdbx_description
1 polymer ?
#
loop_
_entity_poly.entity_id
_entity_poly.type
_entity_poly.pdbx_seq_one_letter_code
_entity_poly.pdbx_strand_id
1 'polypeptide(L)'
;MEWEKERERFMKMNSKFAWCRRWVSHTAVILALVLILSLMAVSGPLSVNAAASSTSIVSGGVIQHPYLTIQFQKQGVPASIRPGMSKQQVDKLLGTPAVVESDSFRGYFYSMASLMIGYLDGRVASIATSTTEASLNGLFKRGTPGTKVLAKLGQPSQKNDLRYEYVFQITNGKLKQIYGQAVPLSKGRSDVYTLRFTVKSNGNIIGISVQQSAFTQAMEDRINKPDPNRSAFAVEDIIGISSGGDKRISLGMNRETVEEKYGKPDGQLSYGMAVMDTYGTISVFYRDEIVAAILVDPKADTQTNKGLRMPASRNEVLRMYGEPTSSESSGLEYHFEQVGAQLQSMNFYRWADSKYHRNNLYSLSFVAYEDDSNRIEYFILNDFDFIYDEMNIPKPATV
;
A
#
# COMPACT_ATOMS: atom_id res chain seq x y z
N MET A 1 33.32 -30.75 -82.17
CA MET A 1 34.06 -31.71 -81.31
C MET A 1 34.85 -31.03 -80.19
N GLU A 2 35.53 -29.90 -80.44
CA GLU A 2 36.21 -29.12 -79.38
C GLU A 2 35.24 -28.47 -78.38
N TRP A 3 34.11 -27.95 -78.89
CA TRP A 3 33.09 -27.28 -78.07
C TRP A 3 32.42 -28.20 -77.02
N GLU A 4 32.26 -29.50 -77.32
CA GLU A 4 31.72 -30.47 -76.35
C GLU A 4 32.70 -30.78 -75.23
N LYS A 5 34.01 -30.80 -75.52
CA LYS A 5 35.05 -30.99 -74.52
C LYS A 5 35.18 -29.79 -73.58
N GLU A 6 34.95 -28.57 -74.05
CA GLU A 6 34.90 -27.37 -73.20
C GLU A 6 33.64 -27.34 -72.33
N ARG A 7 32.49 -27.73 -72.87
CA ARG A 7 31.23 -27.81 -72.11
C ARG A 7 31.30 -28.84 -70.98
N GLU A 8 31.93 -29.99 -71.20
CA GLU A 8 32.18 -30.98 -70.14
C GLU A 8 33.14 -30.47 -69.06
N ARG A 9 34.20 -29.75 -69.43
CA ARG A 9 35.14 -29.16 -68.46
C ARG A 9 34.44 -28.08 -67.62
N PHE A 10 33.62 -27.25 -68.23
CA PHE A 10 32.87 -26.19 -67.52
C PHE A 10 31.84 -26.77 -66.54
N MET A 11 31.12 -27.83 -66.94
CA MET A 11 30.18 -28.54 -66.07
C MET A 11 30.88 -29.26 -64.90
N LYS A 12 32.03 -29.91 -65.16
CA LYS A 12 32.84 -30.52 -64.08
C LYS A 12 33.39 -29.48 -63.11
N MET A 13 33.81 -28.30 -63.59
CA MET A 13 34.32 -27.22 -62.76
C MET A 13 33.21 -26.58 -61.90
N ASN A 14 32.02 -26.35 -62.45
CA ASN A 14 30.87 -25.86 -61.68
C ASN A 14 30.37 -26.87 -60.64
N SER A 15 30.42 -28.17 -60.92
CA SER A 15 30.04 -29.19 -59.93
C SER A 15 31.00 -29.23 -58.72
N LYS A 16 32.31 -29.02 -58.95
CA LYS A 16 33.32 -28.96 -57.89
C LYS A 16 33.21 -27.67 -57.07
N PHE A 17 32.90 -26.53 -57.70
CA PHE A 17 32.68 -25.26 -57.01
C PHE A 17 31.38 -25.26 -56.18
N ALA A 18 30.31 -25.89 -56.68
CA ALA A 18 29.05 -26.02 -55.93
C ALA A 18 29.20 -26.91 -54.69
N TRP A 19 30.05 -27.96 -54.77
CA TRP A 19 30.37 -28.81 -53.63
C TRP A 19 31.19 -28.05 -52.57
N CYS A 20 32.24 -27.33 -52.95
CA CYS A 20 33.02 -26.51 -52.01
C CYS A 20 32.18 -25.42 -51.32
N ARG A 21 31.26 -24.76 -52.04
CA ARG A 21 30.35 -23.76 -51.46
C ARG A 21 29.40 -24.34 -50.41
N ARG A 22 28.91 -25.57 -50.61
CA ARG A 22 28.08 -26.29 -49.62
C ARG A 22 28.86 -26.67 -48.37
N TRP A 23 30.11 -27.08 -48.51
CA TRP A 23 30.97 -27.41 -47.36
C TRP A 23 31.35 -26.17 -46.54
N VAL A 24 31.71 -25.06 -47.19
CA VAL A 24 32.05 -23.80 -46.49
C VAL A 24 30.84 -23.17 -45.81
N SER A 25 29.64 -23.27 -46.40
CA SER A 25 28.41 -22.79 -45.76
C SER A 25 27.95 -23.70 -44.62
N HIS A 26 28.14 -25.02 -44.71
CA HIS A 26 27.86 -25.93 -43.59
C HIS A 26 28.84 -25.76 -42.44
N THR A 27 30.14 -25.59 -42.69
CA THR A 27 31.11 -25.33 -41.62
C THR A 27 30.89 -23.98 -40.95
N ALA A 28 30.52 -22.93 -41.70
CA ALA A 28 30.18 -21.62 -41.14
C ALA A 28 28.90 -21.68 -40.27
N VAL A 29 27.88 -22.43 -40.69
CA VAL A 29 26.65 -22.63 -39.91
C VAL A 29 26.92 -23.46 -38.65
N ILE A 30 27.76 -24.50 -38.73
CA ILE A 30 28.17 -25.29 -37.56
C ILE A 30 29.00 -24.43 -36.61
N LEU A 31 29.93 -23.62 -37.10
CA LEU A 31 30.70 -22.69 -36.27
C LEU A 31 29.80 -21.65 -35.61
N ALA A 32 28.82 -21.10 -36.33
CA ALA A 32 27.84 -20.17 -35.77
C ALA A 32 26.95 -20.84 -34.71
N LEU A 33 26.51 -22.08 -34.94
CA LEU A 33 25.76 -22.88 -33.96
C LEU A 33 26.59 -23.23 -32.74
N VAL A 34 27.86 -23.61 -32.91
CA VAL A 34 28.80 -23.85 -31.80
C VAL A 34 29.08 -22.54 -31.06
N LEU A 35 29.18 -21.40 -31.75
CA LEU A 35 29.34 -20.09 -31.11
C LEU A 35 28.08 -19.72 -30.31
N ILE A 36 26.88 -19.91 -30.86
CA ILE A 36 25.60 -19.67 -30.18
C ILE A 36 25.43 -20.63 -29.00
N LEU A 37 25.74 -21.92 -29.16
CA LEU A 37 25.71 -22.91 -28.08
C LEU A 37 26.78 -22.63 -27.02
N SER A 38 27.95 -22.11 -27.39
CA SER A 38 28.99 -21.70 -26.44
C SER A 38 28.64 -20.40 -25.72
N LEU A 39 27.99 -19.45 -26.38
CA LEU A 39 27.44 -18.24 -25.76
C LEU A 39 26.28 -18.59 -24.82
N MET A 40 25.45 -19.58 -25.17
CA MET A 40 24.40 -20.09 -24.29
C MET A 40 24.94 -20.98 -23.15
N ALA A 41 26.06 -21.66 -23.34
CA ALA A 41 26.75 -22.41 -22.29
C ALA A 41 27.53 -21.51 -21.32
N VAL A 42 27.95 -20.31 -21.75
CA VAL A 42 28.53 -19.27 -20.87
C VAL A 42 27.43 -18.50 -20.12
N SER A 43 26.18 -18.54 -20.58
CA SER A 43 25.01 -18.27 -19.75
C SER A 43 24.51 -19.53 -19.06
N GLY A 44 25.40 -20.26 -18.38
CA GLY A 44 24.92 -21.04 -17.23
C GLY A 44 24.10 -20.10 -16.34
N PRO A 45 22.98 -20.53 -15.73
CA PRO A 45 22.37 -19.72 -14.70
C PRO A 45 23.52 -19.35 -13.76
N LEU A 46 23.70 -18.06 -13.49
CA LEU A 46 24.50 -17.62 -12.36
C LEU A 46 23.80 -18.16 -11.11
N SER A 47 23.93 -19.45 -10.85
CA SER A 47 23.70 -20.11 -9.59
C SER A 47 24.88 -19.73 -8.69
N VAL A 48 25.04 -18.41 -8.49
CA VAL A 48 25.70 -17.91 -7.29
C VAL A 48 24.78 -18.40 -6.19
N ASN A 49 25.20 -19.47 -5.51
CA ASN A 49 24.48 -20.01 -4.38
C ASN A 49 24.08 -18.84 -3.47
N ALA A 50 22.78 -18.79 -3.22
CA ALA A 50 22.12 -18.00 -2.21
C ALA A 50 23.02 -17.73 -0.99
N ALA A 51 23.02 -16.49 -0.53
CA ALA A 51 23.52 -16.10 0.77
C ALA A 51 23.18 -17.15 1.86
N ALA A 52 24.16 -17.96 2.24
CA ALA A 52 24.04 -18.95 3.28
C ALA A 52 25.15 -18.73 4.31
N SER A 53 24.80 -18.71 5.59
CA SER A 53 25.80 -18.69 6.66
C SER A 53 26.08 -20.10 7.15
N SER A 54 27.34 -20.45 7.33
CA SER A 54 27.74 -21.74 7.91
C SER A 54 27.73 -21.71 9.45
N THR A 55 27.82 -20.52 10.04
CA THR A 55 27.84 -20.25 11.48
C THR A 55 26.54 -19.58 11.96
N SER A 56 26.30 -19.65 13.27
CA SER A 56 25.19 -18.92 13.89
C SER A 56 25.40 -17.42 13.75
N ILE A 57 24.36 -16.73 13.28
CA ILE A 57 24.31 -15.27 13.14
C ILE A 57 23.50 -14.63 14.25
N VAL A 58 23.01 -15.39 15.22
CA VAL A 58 22.19 -14.87 16.33
C VAL A 58 23.02 -14.82 17.61
N SER A 59 23.13 -13.64 18.21
CA SER A 59 23.81 -13.42 19.49
C SER A 59 22.98 -12.49 20.38
N GLY A 60 22.60 -12.95 21.57
CA GLY A 60 21.70 -12.20 22.47
C GLY A 60 20.30 -11.94 21.88
N GLY A 61 19.87 -12.75 20.91
CA GLY A 61 18.65 -12.52 20.13
C GLY A 61 18.75 -11.37 19.11
N VAL A 62 19.95 -10.83 18.88
CA VAL A 62 20.24 -9.87 17.80
C VAL A 62 20.84 -10.62 16.61
N ILE A 63 20.35 -10.30 15.41
CA ILE A 63 20.78 -10.93 14.17
C ILE A 63 21.97 -10.14 13.58
N GLN A 64 23.13 -10.79 13.53
CA GLN A 64 24.41 -10.23 13.09
C GLN A 64 24.77 -10.78 11.70
N HIS A 65 24.08 -10.28 10.68
CA HIS A 65 24.39 -10.63 9.29
C HIS A 65 24.45 -9.40 8.38
N PRO A 66 25.43 -9.28 7.47
CA PRO A 66 25.55 -8.13 6.57
C PRO A 66 24.29 -7.84 5.75
N TYR A 67 23.57 -8.88 5.30
CA TYR A 67 22.35 -8.71 4.50
C TYR A 67 21.11 -8.30 5.31
N LEU A 68 21.22 -8.26 6.63
CA LEU A 68 20.16 -7.82 7.53
C LEU A 68 20.59 -6.62 8.38
N THR A 69 21.73 -5.98 8.06
CA THR A 69 22.29 -4.87 8.83
C THR A 69 22.20 -3.57 8.05
N ILE A 70 21.47 -2.59 8.58
CA ILE A 70 21.49 -1.23 8.04
C ILE A 70 22.54 -0.43 8.80
N GLN A 71 23.54 0.04 8.06
CA GLN A 71 24.61 0.89 8.57
C GLN A 71 24.34 2.33 8.17
N PHE A 72 24.52 3.26 9.10
CA PHE A 72 24.39 4.70 8.88
C PHE A 72 25.59 5.43 9.49
N GLN A 73 25.84 6.66 9.04
CA GLN A 73 26.91 7.50 9.56
C GLN A 73 26.36 8.42 10.66
N LYS A 74 26.96 8.40 11.85
CA LYS A 74 26.68 9.33 12.94
C LYS A 74 27.95 10.09 13.25
N GLN A 75 28.00 11.39 12.92
CA GLN A 75 29.17 12.24 13.18
C GLN A 75 30.48 11.61 12.64
N GLY A 76 30.41 10.98 11.45
CA GLY A 76 31.56 10.30 10.82
C GLY A 76 31.89 8.91 11.38
N VAL A 77 31.18 8.44 12.41
CA VAL A 77 31.34 7.08 12.96
C VAL A 77 30.23 6.16 12.42
N PRO A 78 30.57 5.00 11.85
CA PRO A 78 29.58 4.04 11.40
C PRO A 78 28.85 3.41 12.60
N ALA A 79 27.52 3.49 12.57
CA ALA A 79 26.63 2.79 13.49
C ALA A 79 25.71 1.84 12.72
N SER A 80 25.19 0.82 13.39
CA SER A 80 24.40 -0.25 12.76
C SER A 80 23.13 -0.52 13.53
N ILE A 81 22.02 -0.63 12.79
CA ILE A 81 20.76 -1.16 13.29
C ILE A 81 20.57 -2.56 12.73
N ARG A 82 20.15 -3.48 13.60
CA ARG A 82 20.01 -4.90 13.30
C ARG A 82 18.68 -5.43 13.84
N PRO A 83 18.03 -6.37 13.16
CA PRO A 83 16.90 -7.10 13.71
C PRO A 83 17.23 -7.71 15.07
N GLY A 84 16.25 -7.69 15.98
CA GLY A 84 16.37 -8.23 17.32
C GLY A 84 16.91 -7.27 18.39
N MET A 85 17.43 -6.10 18.00
CA MET A 85 17.81 -5.04 18.95
C MET A 85 16.59 -4.53 19.72
N SER A 86 16.74 -4.17 20.99
CA SER A 86 15.67 -3.52 21.76
C SER A 86 15.54 -2.04 21.41
N LYS A 87 14.38 -1.45 21.69
CA LYS A 87 14.18 0.00 21.52
C LYS A 87 15.22 0.82 22.28
N GLN A 88 15.56 0.43 23.52
CA GLN A 88 16.59 1.11 24.32
C GLN A 88 17.96 1.09 23.63
N GLN A 89 18.34 -0.02 23.00
CA GLN A 89 19.60 -0.10 22.25
C GLN A 89 19.60 0.84 21.04
N VAL A 90 18.47 0.94 20.33
CA VAL A 90 18.31 1.83 19.19
C VAL A 90 18.29 3.30 19.62
N ASP A 91 17.54 3.66 20.65
CA ASP A 91 17.45 5.02 21.19
C ASP A 91 18.82 5.52 21.67
N LYS A 92 19.63 4.65 22.28
CA LYS A 92 21.02 5.00 22.65
C LYS A 92 21.87 5.38 21.43
N LEU A 93 21.62 4.76 20.27
CA LEU A 93 22.33 5.05 19.03
C LEU A 93 21.78 6.28 18.31
N LEU A 94 20.46 6.42 18.24
CA LEU A 94 19.78 7.36 17.34
C LEU A 94 19.13 8.56 18.05
N GLY A 95 19.06 8.55 19.37
CA GLY A 95 18.35 9.56 20.16
C GLY A 95 16.85 9.28 20.25
N THR A 96 16.08 10.35 20.47
CA THR A 96 14.62 10.27 20.65
C THR A 96 13.91 10.21 19.29
N PRO A 97 13.10 9.19 19.02
CA PRO A 97 12.30 9.13 17.80
C PRO A 97 11.00 9.93 17.90
N ALA A 98 10.43 10.26 16.74
CA ALA A 98 9.02 10.53 16.61
C ALA A 98 8.24 9.21 16.42
N VAL A 99 7.06 9.09 17.01
CA VAL A 99 6.16 7.97 16.68
C VAL A 99 5.60 8.24 15.28
N VAL A 100 5.64 7.22 14.42
CA VAL A 100 5.04 7.29 13.09
C VAL A 100 4.20 6.05 12.84
N GLU A 101 3.06 6.26 12.21
CA GLU A 101 2.10 5.20 11.93
C GLU A 101 1.48 5.43 10.55
N SER A 102 1.39 4.35 9.78
CA SER A 102 0.73 4.21 8.49
C SER A 102 -0.01 2.87 8.44
N ASP A 103 -0.74 2.61 7.36
CA ASP A 103 -1.32 1.30 7.01
C ASP A 103 -0.33 0.13 7.15
N SER A 104 0.82 0.26 6.53
CA SER A 104 1.83 -0.77 6.36
C SER A 104 2.94 -0.72 7.41
N PHE A 105 2.88 0.25 8.33
CA PHE A 105 3.93 0.46 9.31
C PHE A 105 3.43 1.07 10.62
N ARG A 106 3.81 0.49 11.75
CA ARG A 106 3.76 1.13 13.07
C ARG A 106 5.14 1.12 13.67
N GLY A 107 5.62 2.29 14.08
CA GLY A 107 6.94 2.35 14.70
C GLY A 107 7.42 3.77 14.93
N TYR A 108 8.70 3.95 14.66
CA TYR A 108 9.44 5.10 15.11
C TYR A 108 10.29 5.65 13.98
N PHE A 109 10.21 6.96 13.76
CA PHE A 109 11.07 7.68 12.84
C PHE A 109 12.18 8.38 13.62
N TYR A 110 13.41 8.03 13.30
CA TYR A 110 14.60 8.65 13.86
C TYR A 110 15.16 9.65 12.85
N SER A 111 14.77 10.91 13.00
CA SER A 111 15.06 12.00 12.05
C SER A 111 16.55 12.15 11.74
N MET A 112 17.40 12.07 12.76
CA MET A 112 18.86 12.19 12.62
C MET A 112 19.47 11.22 11.63
N ALA A 113 18.92 10.00 11.49
CA ALA A 113 19.42 9.00 10.55
C ALA A 113 18.46 8.75 9.38
N SER A 114 17.31 9.44 9.36
CA SER A 114 16.22 9.19 8.41
C SER A 114 15.88 7.70 8.31
N LEU A 115 15.72 7.05 9.46
CA LEU A 115 15.38 5.63 9.59
C LEU A 115 13.97 5.48 10.16
N MET A 116 13.18 4.60 9.56
CA MET A 116 11.93 4.11 10.13
C MET A 116 12.18 2.72 10.73
N ILE A 117 11.87 2.55 12.02
CA ILE A 117 12.11 1.31 12.76
C ILE A 117 10.81 0.82 13.39
N GLY A 118 10.39 -0.38 12.99
CA GLY A 118 9.22 -1.08 13.52
C GLY A 118 9.66 -2.13 14.53
N TYR A 119 8.90 -2.27 15.60
CA TYR A 119 9.17 -3.23 16.66
C TYR A 119 8.05 -4.27 16.74
N LEU A 120 8.44 -5.52 16.98
CA LEU A 120 7.54 -6.61 17.35
C LEU A 120 8.08 -7.21 18.64
N ASP A 121 7.21 -7.39 19.63
CA ASP A 121 7.57 -7.89 20.98
C ASP A 121 8.77 -7.16 21.60
N GLY A 122 8.81 -5.83 21.44
CA GLY A 122 9.86 -4.96 21.97
C GLY A 122 11.21 -5.02 21.25
N ARG A 123 11.30 -5.76 20.13
CA ARG A 123 12.54 -5.93 19.34
C ARG A 123 12.38 -5.42 17.91
N VAL A 124 13.47 -4.92 17.34
CA VAL A 124 13.51 -4.44 15.94
C VAL A 124 13.11 -5.58 15.01
N ALA A 125 12.02 -5.37 14.29
CA ALA A 125 11.45 -6.31 13.34
C ALA A 125 11.31 -5.71 11.93
N SER A 126 11.34 -4.39 11.81
CA SER A 126 11.40 -3.68 10.52
C SER A 126 12.40 -2.53 10.60
N ILE A 127 13.20 -2.36 9.56
CA ILE A 127 14.09 -1.21 9.36
C ILE A 127 13.89 -0.75 7.92
N ALA A 128 13.59 0.53 7.69
CA ALA A 128 13.45 1.09 6.36
C ALA A 128 14.17 2.43 6.25
N THR A 129 14.75 2.69 5.08
CA THR A 129 15.47 3.94 4.80
C THR A 129 15.47 4.28 3.31
N SER A 130 15.46 5.58 3.02
CA SER A 130 15.67 6.17 1.70
C SER A 130 16.75 7.26 1.70
N THR A 131 17.54 7.37 2.78
CA THR A 131 18.61 8.37 2.85
C THR A 131 19.87 7.91 2.12
N THR A 132 20.69 8.87 1.71
CA THR A 132 22.04 8.64 1.16
C THR A 132 23.08 8.31 2.24
N GLU A 133 22.76 8.57 3.51
CA GLU A 133 23.64 8.35 4.66
C GLU A 133 23.55 6.94 5.25
N ALA A 134 22.54 6.17 4.83
CA ALA A 134 22.36 4.79 5.21
C ALA A 134 22.68 3.84 4.05
N SER A 135 23.09 2.62 4.41
CA SER A 135 23.49 1.58 3.46
C SER A 135 23.22 0.20 4.04
N LEU A 136 23.11 -0.81 3.17
CA LEU A 136 23.18 -2.20 3.59
C LEU A 136 24.63 -2.55 3.93
N ASN A 137 24.96 -2.57 5.21
CA ASN A 137 26.28 -2.88 5.77
C ASN A 137 27.45 -2.23 4.99
N GLY A 138 27.31 -0.94 4.64
CA GLY A 138 28.34 -0.16 3.94
C GLY A 138 28.44 -0.40 2.43
N LEU A 139 27.68 -1.35 1.86
CA LEU A 139 27.85 -1.80 0.47
C LEU A 139 26.94 -1.08 -0.52
N PHE A 140 25.64 -1.03 -0.24
CA PHE A 140 24.64 -0.47 -1.15
C PHE A 140 23.89 0.65 -0.46
N LYS A 141 23.79 1.80 -1.12
CA LYS A 141 23.06 2.99 -0.65
C LYS A 141 22.14 3.53 -1.74
N ARG A 142 21.32 4.52 -1.41
CA ARG A 142 20.55 5.27 -2.41
C ARG A 142 21.47 5.79 -3.54
N GLY A 143 21.02 5.61 -4.78
CA GLY A 143 21.78 5.92 -6.01
C GLY A 143 22.62 4.76 -6.54
N THR A 144 22.78 3.66 -5.80
CA THR A 144 23.50 2.48 -6.31
C THR A 144 22.73 1.87 -7.49
N PRO A 145 23.38 1.54 -8.62
CA PRO A 145 22.72 0.81 -9.71
C PRO A 145 22.24 -0.56 -9.24
N GLY A 146 20.99 -0.90 -9.52
CA GLY A 146 20.38 -2.18 -9.16
C GLY A 146 21.13 -3.37 -9.77
N THR A 147 21.76 -3.20 -10.93
CA THR A 147 22.65 -4.21 -11.54
C THR A 147 23.84 -4.56 -10.66
N LYS A 148 24.40 -3.62 -9.88
CA LYS A 148 25.47 -3.91 -8.91
C LYS A 148 24.97 -4.75 -7.74
N VAL A 149 23.72 -4.54 -7.32
CA VAL A 149 23.09 -5.36 -6.28
C VAL A 149 22.93 -6.80 -6.77
N LEU A 150 22.37 -6.99 -7.97
CA LEU A 150 22.19 -8.30 -8.60
C LEU A 150 23.53 -9.02 -8.81
N ALA A 151 24.56 -8.31 -9.26
CA ALA A 151 25.90 -8.88 -9.45
C ALA A 151 26.54 -9.37 -8.14
N LYS A 152 26.23 -8.74 -7.01
CA LYS A 152 26.85 -9.02 -5.72
C LYS A 152 26.04 -9.96 -4.83
N LEU A 153 24.71 -9.88 -4.86
CA LEU A 153 23.80 -10.71 -4.06
C LEU A 153 23.20 -11.88 -4.85
N GLY A 154 23.37 -11.91 -6.16
CA GLY A 154 22.77 -12.92 -7.04
C GLY A 154 21.30 -12.64 -7.33
N GLN A 155 20.57 -13.72 -7.64
CA GLN A 155 19.16 -13.62 -8.00
C GLN A 155 18.28 -13.33 -6.77
N PRO A 156 17.37 -12.36 -6.84
CA PRO A 156 16.39 -12.12 -5.78
C PRO A 156 15.41 -13.30 -5.67
N SER A 157 14.83 -13.46 -4.49
CA SER A 157 13.78 -14.47 -4.22
C SER A 157 12.49 -14.14 -4.95
N GLN A 158 12.17 -12.84 -5.04
CA GLN A 158 11.06 -12.28 -5.80
C GLN A 158 11.52 -11.00 -6.51
N LYS A 159 11.07 -10.81 -7.76
CA LYS A 159 11.37 -9.62 -8.57
C LYS A 159 10.07 -9.01 -9.08
N ASN A 160 9.88 -7.73 -8.81
CA ASN A 160 8.88 -6.87 -9.43
C ASN A 160 9.63 -5.73 -10.16
N ASP A 161 9.02 -5.11 -11.16
CA ASP A 161 9.57 -4.00 -11.96
C ASP A 161 10.33 -2.94 -11.15
N LEU A 162 9.88 -2.66 -9.92
CA LEU A 162 10.49 -1.63 -9.06
C LEU A 162 11.08 -2.19 -7.76
N ARG A 163 11.17 -3.52 -7.58
CA ARG A 163 11.61 -4.13 -6.32
C ARG A 163 12.44 -5.40 -6.51
N TYR A 164 13.56 -5.48 -5.80
CA TYR A 164 14.32 -6.72 -5.61
C TYR A 164 14.16 -7.20 -4.18
N GLU A 165 13.62 -8.40 -3.99
CA GLU A 165 13.33 -8.96 -2.67
C GLU A 165 14.13 -10.25 -2.46
N TYR A 166 14.95 -10.25 -1.41
CA TYR A 166 15.72 -11.40 -0.95
C TYR A 166 15.12 -11.87 0.37
N VAL A 167 14.51 -13.06 0.36
CA VAL A 167 13.82 -13.62 1.51
C VAL A 167 14.74 -14.65 2.14
N PHE A 168 15.08 -14.43 3.40
CA PHE A 168 15.97 -15.28 4.17
C PHE A 168 15.22 -15.94 5.32
N GLN A 169 15.49 -17.22 5.52
CA GLN A 169 15.07 -17.98 6.69
C GLN A 169 16.27 -18.22 7.60
N ILE A 170 16.08 -18.07 8.91
CA ILE A 170 17.06 -18.40 9.94
C ILE A 170 16.68 -19.75 10.56
N THR A 171 17.51 -20.77 10.38
CA THR A 171 17.28 -22.09 10.98
C THR A 171 18.51 -22.50 11.77
N ASN A 172 18.34 -22.85 13.05
CA ASN A 172 19.45 -23.14 13.98
C ASN A 172 20.51 -22.03 13.99
N GLY A 173 20.05 -20.78 13.96
CA GLY A 173 20.91 -19.59 13.89
C GLY A 173 21.59 -19.36 12.54
N LYS A 174 21.39 -20.20 11.52
CA LYS A 174 22.02 -20.05 10.20
C LYS A 174 21.07 -19.40 9.21
N LEU A 175 21.55 -18.47 8.40
CA LEU A 175 20.79 -17.81 7.35
C LEU A 175 20.78 -18.66 6.08
N LYS A 176 19.64 -18.75 5.40
CA LYS A 176 19.50 -19.32 4.06
C LYS A 176 18.48 -18.53 3.27
N GLN A 177 18.80 -18.15 2.02
CA GLN A 177 17.79 -17.59 1.11
C GLN A 177 16.80 -18.65 0.66
N ILE A 178 15.52 -18.32 0.62
CA ILE A 178 14.42 -19.20 0.18
C ILE A 178 13.78 -18.66 -1.10
N TYR A 179 13.25 -19.55 -1.95
CA TYR A 179 12.73 -19.22 -3.28
C TYR A 179 11.40 -19.92 -3.56
N GLY A 180 10.70 -19.46 -4.59
CA GLY A 180 9.49 -20.13 -5.12
C GLY A 180 8.42 -20.30 -4.05
N GLN A 181 7.83 -21.49 -3.96
CA GLN A 181 6.73 -21.81 -3.05
C GLN A 181 7.11 -21.69 -1.56
N ALA A 182 8.39 -21.74 -1.20
CA ALA A 182 8.81 -21.56 0.19
C ALA A 182 8.54 -20.13 0.69
N VAL A 183 8.52 -19.13 -0.19
CA VAL A 183 8.27 -17.73 0.18
C VAL A 183 6.84 -17.51 0.69
N PRO A 184 5.76 -17.83 -0.04
CA PRO A 184 4.40 -17.65 0.48
C PRO A 184 4.11 -18.51 1.71
N LEU A 185 4.67 -19.74 1.79
CA LEU A 185 4.55 -20.61 2.96
C LEU A 185 5.25 -20.06 4.22
N SER A 186 6.07 -19.01 4.06
CA SER A 186 6.83 -18.40 5.14
C SER A 186 6.14 -17.16 5.74
N LYS A 187 4.94 -16.81 5.28
CA LYS A 187 4.16 -15.66 5.76
C LYS A 187 3.90 -15.75 7.27
N GLY A 188 4.09 -14.64 7.97
CA GLY A 188 3.89 -14.53 9.42
C GLY A 188 4.95 -15.18 10.31
N ARG A 189 5.97 -15.83 9.73
CA ARG A 189 7.02 -16.50 10.52
C ARG A 189 8.01 -15.50 11.15
N SER A 190 8.40 -15.75 12.40
CA SER A 190 9.39 -14.91 13.10
C SER A 190 10.83 -15.20 12.68
N ASP A 191 11.12 -16.36 12.11
CA ASP A 191 12.46 -16.74 11.64
C ASP A 191 12.75 -16.31 10.20
N VAL A 192 11.88 -15.53 9.57
CA VAL A 192 11.96 -15.16 8.15
C VAL A 192 12.05 -13.66 8.00
N TYR A 193 12.98 -13.20 7.17
CA TYR A 193 13.28 -11.80 6.92
C TYR A 193 13.39 -11.50 5.43
N THR A 194 12.78 -10.39 5.00
CA THR A 194 12.88 -9.89 3.63
C THR A 194 13.77 -8.66 3.60
N LEU A 195 14.88 -8.75 2.87
CA LEU A 195 15.65 -7.61 2.40
C LEU A 195 15.05 -7.13 1.07
N ARG A 196 14.55 -5.89 1.05
CA ARG A 196 13.98 -5.27 -0.14
C ARG A 196 14.83 -4.07 -0.56
N PHE A 197 15.12 -4.01 -1.85
CA PHE A 197 15.60 -2.81 -2.52
C PHE A 197 14.48 -2.24 -3.39
N THR A 198 14.13 -0.98 -3.16
CA THR A 198 13.22 -0.24 -4.05
C THR A 198 14.06 0.44 -5.12
N VAL A 199 13.68 0.27 -6.38
CA VAL A 199 14.41 0.72 -7.56
C VAL A 199 13.56 1.74 -8.31
N LYS A 200 14.18 2.83 -8.80
CA LYS A 200 13.54 3.76 -9.74
C LYS A 200 13.46 3.16 -11.15
N SER A 201 12.65 3.78 -12.01
CA SER A 201 12.59 3.44 -13.44
C SER A 201 13.95 3.48 -14.15
N ASN A 202 14.88 4.33 -13.68
CA ASN A 202 16.26 4.39 -14.19
C ASN A 202 17.19 3.28 -13.65
N GLY A 203 16.65 2.31 -12.90
CA GLY A 203 17.40 1.17 -12.38
C GLY A 203 18.23 1.44 -11.11
N ASN A 204 18.20 2.65 -10.55
CA ASN A 204 18.96 2.97 -9.33
C ASN A 204 18.14 2.73 -8.05
N ILE A 205 18.81 2.27 -6.99
CA ILE A 205 18.22 2.09 -5.67
C ILE A 205 17.77 3.42 -5.10
N ILE A 206 16.54 3.49 -4.61
CA ILE A 206 15.98 4.64 -3.89
C ILE A 206 15.62 4.35 -2.44
N GLY A 207 15.56 3.08 -2.06
CA GLY A 207 15.27 2.67 -0.69
C GLY A 207 15.75 1.26 -0.39
N ILE A 208 15.99 1.01 0.89
CA ILE A 208 16.40 -0.28 1.44
C ILE A 208 15.51 -0.55 2.65
N SER A 209 14.95 -1.75 2.74
CA SER A 209 14.27 -2.19 3.95
C SER A 209 14.61 -3.63 4.32
N VAL A 210 14.65 -3.91 5.61
CA VAL A 210 14.76 -5.26 6.18
C VAL A 210 13.54 -5.47 7.07
N GLN A 211 12.72 -6.47 6.77
CA GLN A 211 11.45 -6.70 7.46
C GLN A 211 11.27 -8.15 7.83
N GLN A 212 10.87 -8.42 9.06
CA GLN A 212 10.50 -9.75 9.55
C GLN A 212 9.09 -10.11 9.03
N SER A 213 8.91 -11.34 8.57
CA SER A 213 7.63 -11.82 8.03
C SER A 213 6.49 -11.74 9.07
N ALA A 214 6.78 -12.05 10.35
CA ALA A 214 5.84 -11.85 11.46
C ALA A 214 5.40 -10.38 11.66
N PHE A 215 6.31 -9.41 11.46
CA PHE A 215 5.96 -7.99 11.55
C PHE A 215 5.03 -7.57 10.41
N THR A 216 5.30 -8.02 9.18
CA THR A 216 4.39 -7.79 8.05
C THR A 216 3.01 -8.36 8.33
N GLN A 217 2.91 -9.60 8.83
CA GLN A 217 1.63 -10.19 9.20
C GLN A 217 0.95 -9.42 10.34
N ALA A 218 1.69 -8.95 11.35
CA ALA A 218 1.12 -8.13 12.42
C ALA A 218 0.54 -6.80 11.92
N MET A 219 1.19 -6.15 10.93
CA MET A 219 0.66 -4.94 10.31
C MET A 219 -0.59 -5.23 9.47
N GLU A 220 -0.58 -6.32 8.69
CA GLU A 220 -1.75 -6.78 7.95
C GLU A 220 -2.91 -7.14 8.88
N ASP A 221 -2.65 -7.86 9.96
CA ASP A 221 -3.63 -8.25 10.97
C ASP A 221 -4.25 -7.02 11.63
N ARG A 222 -3.43 -6.01 11.95
CA ARG A 222 -3.92 -4.74 12.52
C ARG A 222 -4.89 -4.03 11.58
N ILE A 223 -4.66 -4.07 10.26
CA ILE A 223 -5.57 -3.46 9.30
C ILE A 223 -6.83 -4.34 9.11
N ASN A 224 -6.66 -5.67 9.04
CA ASN A 224 -7.74 -6.58 8.67
C ASN A 224 -8.68 -6.92 9.84
N LYS A 225 -8.17 -6.93 11.07
CA LYS A 225 -8.98 -7.24 12.25
C LYS A 225 -9.79 -6.01 12.63
N PRO A 226 -11.10 -6.17 12.88
CA PRO A 226 -11.89 -5.12 13.50
C PRO A 226 -11.23 -4.67 14.79
N ASP A 227 -11.19 -3.35 15.04
CA ASP A 227 -10.65 -2.83 16.28
C ASP A 227 -11.68 -3.08 17.39
N PRO A 228 -11.39 -3.94 18.39
CA PRO A 228 -12.34 -4.25 19.45
C PRO A 228 -12.66 -3.05 20.34
N ASN A 229 -11.88 -1.96 20.26
CA ASN A 229 -12.09 -0.75 21.05
C ASN A 229 -12.94 0.29 20.30
N ARG A 230 -13.24 0.08 19.01
CA ARG A 230 -14.10 0.99 18.25
C ARG A 230 -15.58 0.68 18.49
N SER A 231 -16.37 1.74 18.58
CA SER A 231 -17.82 1.65 18.75
C SER A 231 -18.44 0.87 17.61
N ALA A 232 -19.38 -0.02 17.95
CA ALA A 232 -20.20 -0.73 16.99
C ALA A 232 -21.62 -0.14 16.95
N PHE A 233 -22.19 -0.10 15.76
CA PHE A 233 -23.46 0.56 15.47
C PHE A 233 -24.40 -0.39 14.73
N ALA A 234 -25.70 -0.28 14.99
CA ALA A 234 -26.68 -0.84 14.06
C ALA A 234 -26.66 0.00 12.77
N VAL A 235 -27.05 -0.59 11.64
CA VAL A 235 -27.09 0.15 10.36
C VAL A 235 -28.04 1.34 10.49
N GLU A 236 -29.18 1.13 11.13
CA GLU A 236 -30.24 2.11 11.35
C GLU A 236 -29.77 3.30 12.18
N ASP A 237 -28.76 3.16 13.03
CA ASP A 237 -28.19 4.27 13.80
C ASP A 237 -27.47 5.28 12.90
N ILE A 238 -26.94 4.81 11.76
CA ILE A 238 -26.06 5.57 10.87
C ILE A 238 -26.81 6.11 9.65
N ILE A 239 -27.67 5.30 9.04
CA ILE A 239 -28.19 5.57 7.68
C ILE A 239 -29.30 6.61 7.61
N GLY A 240 -29.66 7.31 8.69
CA GLY A 240 -30.81 8.20 8.63
C GLY A 240 -30.89 9.29 9.67
N ILE A 241 -31.90 10.12 9.44
CA ILE A 241 -32.27 11.26 10.27
C ILE A 241 -33.76 11.19 10.63
N SER A 242 -34.11 11.88 11.70
CA SER A 242 -35.49 12.10 12.14
C SER A 242 -35.75 13.59 12.36
N SER A 243 -36.94 14.07 12.00
CA SER A 243 -37.30 15.49 12.08
C SER A 243 -38.75 15.67 12.55
N GLY A 244 -38.98 15.53 13.86
CA GLY A 244 -40.30 15.67 14.50
C GLY A 244 -41.37 14.66 14.05
N GLY A 245 -42.18 14.13 14.99
CA GLY A 245 -43.21 13.13 14.67
C GLY A 245 -42.61 11.85 14.03
N ASP A 246 -43.31 11.28 13.05
CA ASP A 246 -42.90 10.06 12.32
C ASP A 246 -42.06 10.35 11.05
N LYS A 247 -41.58 11.58 10.88
CA LYS A 247 -40.81 11.99 9.70
C LYS A 247 -39.36 11.51 9.80
N ARG A 248 -38.99 10.64 8.86
CA ARG A 248 -37.64 10.05 8.75
C ARG A 248 -37.23 9.97 7.30
N ILE A 249 -35.96 10.27 7.04
CA ILE A 249 -35.28 10.05 5.76
C ILE A 249 -34.09 9.17 6.04
N SER A 250 -33.84 8.20 5.18
CA SER A 250 -32.70 7.29 5.30
C SER A 250 -32.11 7.02 3.93
N LEU A 251 -30.82 6.74 3.89
CA LEU A 251 -30.14 6.26 2.69
C LEU A 251 -30.88 5.01 2.16
N GLY A 252 -31.04 4.91 0.85
CA GLY A 252 -31.78 3.83 0.19
C GLY A 252 -33.30 4.04 0.11
N MET A 253 -33.84 5.12 0.67
CA MET A 253 -35.27 5.44 0.54
C MET A 253 -35.60 5.96 -0.87
N ASN A 254 -36.77 5.63 -1.41
CA ASN A 254 -37.25 6.20 -2.67
C ASN A 254 -37.67 7.67 -2.49
N ARG A 255 -37.45 8.50 -3.52
CA ARG A 255 -37.90 9.89 -3.58
C ARG A 255 -39.39 10.04 -3.29
N GLU A 256 -40.22 9.19 -3.91
CA GLU A 256 -41.67 9.19 -3.68
C GLU A 256 -42.01 9.05 -2.20
N THR A 257 -41.34 8.14 -1.48
CA THR A 257 -41.55 7.93 -0.03
C THR A 257 -41.08 9.13 0.81
N VAL A 258 -40.05 9.86 0.35
CA VAL A 258 -39.63 11.10 1.01
C VAL A 258 -40.69 12.19 0.77
N GLU A 259 -41.14 12.36 -0.47
CA GLU A 259 -42.11 13.38 -0.85
C GLU A 259 -43.50 13.15 -0.23
N GLU A 260 -43.91 11.90 0.01
CA GLU A 260 -45.13 11.58 0.77
C GLU A 260 -45.12 12.15 2.19
N LYS A 261 -43.94 12.18 2.83
CA LYS A 261 -43.78 12.61 4.23
C LYS A 261 -43.40 14.09 4.38
N TYR A 262 -42.63 14.60 3.43
CA TYR A 262 -42.05 15.95 3.48
C TYR A 262 -42.70 16.91 2.48
N GLY A 263 -43.55 16.43 1.57
CA GLY A 263 -44.03 17.21 0.43
C GLY A 263 -42.98 17.27 -0.69
N LYS A 264 -43.28 18.02 -1.75
CA LYS A 264 -42.30 18.31 -2.81
C LYS A 264 -41.16 19.18 -2.28
N PRO A 265 -39.95 19.10 -2.88
CA PRO A 265 -38.85 19.94 -2.46
C PRO A 265 -39.17 21.44 -2.63
N ASP A 266 -38.67 22.25 -1.70
CA ASP A 266 -38.86 23.69 -1.65
C ASP A 266 -37.74 24.49 -2.34
N GLY A 267 -36.71 23.80 -2.83
CA GLY A 267 -35.56 24.38 -3.49
C GLY A 267 -34.50 23.35 -3.85
N GLN A 268 -33.31 23.86 -4.20
CA GLN A 268 -32.13 23.05 -4.51
C GLN A 268 -30.88 23.69 -3.90
N LEU A 269 -29.97 22.85 -3.41
CA LEU A 269 -28.66 23.21 -2.89
C LEU A 269 -27.58 22.59 -3.78
N SER A 270 -26.59 23.38 -4.19
CA SER A 270 -25.39 22.86 -4.83
C SER A 270 -24.34 22.53 -3.77
N TYR A 271 -23.98 21.25 -3.66
CA TYR A 271 -22.89 20.76 -2.80
C TYR A 271 -21.81 20.12 -3.68
N GLY A 272 -20.65 20.76 -3.80
CA GLY A 272 -19.64 20.37 -4.79
C GLY A 272 -20.22 20.45 -6.21
N MET A 273 -20.25 19.33 -6.93
CA MET A 273 -20.94 19.23 -8.22
C MET A 273 -22.33 18.59 -8.14
N ALA A 274 -22.75 18.16 -6.94
CA ALA A 274 -24.06 17.57 -6.72
C ALA A 274 -25.14 18.65 -6.53
N VAL A 275 -26.30 18.45 -7.15
CA VAL A 275 -27.50 19.24 -6.90
C VAL A 275 -28.42 18.41 -6.00
N MET A 276 -28.69 18.92 -4.81
CA MET A 276 -29.51 18.28 -3.79
C MET A 276 -30.86 18.97 -3.70
N ASP A 277 -31.94 18.21 -3.66
CA ASP A 277 -33.28 18.74 -3.45
C ASP A 277 -33.48 19.10 -1.98
N THR A 278 -33.97 20.31 -1.70
CA THR A 278 -34.13 20.81 -0.33
C THR A 278 -35.55 20.58 0.20
N TYR A 279 -35.64 20.20 1.48
CA TYR A 279 -36.85 20.02 2.25
C TYR A 279 -36.66 20.73 3.60
N GLY A 280 -36.82 22.05 3.61
CA GLY A 280 -36.52 22.90 4.76
C GLY A 280 -35.02 22.97 5.04
N THR A 281 -34.53 22.23 6.04
CA THR A 281 -33.09 22.22 6.43
C THR A 281 -32.40 20.91 6.08
N ILE A 282 -33.08 20.07 5.31
CA ILE A 282 -32.57 18.79 4.86
C ILE A 282 -32.38 18.90 3.36
N SER A 283 -31.16 18.70 2.89
CA SER A 283 -30.86 18.61 1.46
C SER A 283 -30.59 17.14 1.13
N VAL A 284 -31.25 16.62 0.09
CA VAL A 284 -31.22 15.20 -0.27
C VAL A 284 -30.73 15.06 -1.69
N PHE A 285 -29.67 14.26 -1.88
CA PHE A 285 -29.23 13.84 -3.20
C PHE A 285 -29.87 12.50 -3.55
N TYR A 286 -30.43 12.42 -4.75
CA TYR A 286 -31.03 11.20 -5.29
C TYR A 286 -30.17 10.66 -6.43
N ARG A 287 -29.78 9.38 -6.34
CA ARG A 287 -29.22 8.59 -7.45
C ARG A 287 -30.32 7.66 -7.94
N ASP A 288 -30.76 7.83 -9.19
CA ASP A 288 -31.84 7.04 -9.78
C ASP A 288 -33.10 6.98 -8.89
N GLU A 289 -33.54 8.14 -8.38
CA GLU A 289 -34.68 8.29 -7.46
C GLU A 289 -34.48 7.68 -6.05
N ILE A 290 -33.28 7.21 -5.71
CA ILE A 290 -32.92 6.66 -4.39
C ILE A 290 -32.07 7.65 -3.61
N VAL A 291 -32.39 7.87 -2.34
CA VAL A 291 -31.58 8.71 -1.43
C VAL A 291 -30.17 8.14 -1.30
N ALA A 292 -29.18 8.87 -1.81
CA ALA A 292 -27.76 8.50 -1.75
C ALA A 292 -26.94 9.44 -0.84
N ALA A 293 -27.42 10.66 -0.58
CA ALA A 293 -26.86 11.52 0.45
C ALA A 293 -27.92 12.41 1.12
N ILE A 294 -27.67 12.75 2.38
CA ILE A 294 -28.49 13.62 3.22
C ILE A 294 -27.55 14.62 3.90
N LEU A 295 -27.74 15.90 3.63
CA LEU A 295 -27.07 17.00 4.30
C LEU A 295 -28.08 17.70 5.22
N VAL A 296 -27.67 17.98 6.46
CA VAL A 296 -28.51 18.65 7.45
C VAL A 296 -27.83 19.92 7.94
N ASP A 297 -28.43 21.06 7.59
CA ASP A 297 -28.02 22.39 8.05
C ASP A 297 -28.38 22.61 9.53
N PRO A 298 -27.70 23.54 10.23
CA PRO A 298 -27.95 23.84 11.65
C PRO A 298 -29.35 24.46 11.88
N LYS A 299 -30.38 23.64 12.13
CA LYS A 299 -31.65 24.05 12.76
C LYS A 299 -32.24 22.95 13.66
N ALA A 300 -33.08 23.39 14.60
CA ALA A 300 -33.36 22.72 15.88
C ALA A 300 -34.12 21.38 15.85
N ASP A 301 -34.78 21.04 14.75
CA ASP A 301 -35.79 19.96 14.76
C ASP A 301 -35.31 18.65 14.12
N THR A 302 -34.18 18.66 13.42
CA THR A 302 -33.63 17.48 12.76
C THR A 302 -32.47 16.91 13.57
N GLN A 303 -32.46 15.59 13.71
CA GLN A 303 -31.41 14.85 14.41
C GLN A 303 -31.02 13.58 13.66
N THR A 304 -29.78 13.15 13.81
CA THR A 304 -29.36 11.79 13.43
C THR A 304 -30.22 10.75 14.17
N ASN A 305 -30.26 9.50 13.69
CA ASN A 305 -31.00 8.43 14.38
C ASN A 305 -30.46 8.15 15.80
N LYS A 306 -29.20 8.51 16.10
CA LYS A 306 -28.64 8.52 17.46
C LYS A 306 -29.04 9.72 18.33
N GLY A 307 -29.80 10.66 17.80
CA GLY A 307 -30.31 11.83 18.52
C GLY A 307 -29.40 13.05 18.53
N LEU A 308 -28.31 13.07 17.75
CA LEU A 308 -27.45 14.26 17.62
C LEU A 308 -28.17 15.33 16.79
N ARG A 309 -28.31 16.54 17.33
CA ARG A 309 -28.88 17.72 16.68
C ARG A 309 -27.78 18.71 16.30
N MET A 310 -28.00 19.49 15.25
CA MET A 310 -27.08 20.55 14.82
C MET A 310 -27.58 21.95 15.25
N PRO A 311 -26.68 22.89 15.58
CA PRO A 311 -25.23 22.66 15.75
C PRO A 311 -24.92 21.83 17.00
N ALA A 312 -23.79 21.12 17.01
CA ALA A 312 -23.34 20.31 18.14
C ALA A 312 -21.91 20.70 18.55
N SER A 313 -21.51 20.39 19.79
CA SER A 313 -20.08 20.45 20.12
C SER A 313 -19.34 19.23 19.56
N ARG A 314 -18.05 19.42 19.21
CA ARG A 314 -17.16 18.33 18.78
C ARG A 314 -17.12 17.18 19.80
N ASN A 315 -17.14 17.51 21.09
CA ASN A 315 -17.16 16.54 22.19
C ASN A 315 -18.46 15.72 22.22
N GLU A 316 -19.60 16.30 21.88
CA GLU A 316 -20.86 15.55 21.79
C GLU A 316 -20.83 14.55 20.65
N VAL A 317 -20.26 14.92 19.51
CA VAL A 317 -20.05 14.00 18.38
C VAL A 317 -19.17 12.83 18.80
N LEU A 318 -17.99 13.10 19.37
CA LEU A 318 -17.06 12.07 19.84
C LEU A 318 -17.68 11.17 20.91
N ARG A 319 -18.49 11.72 21.82
CA ARG A 319 -19.21 10.93 22.82
C ARG A 319 -20.22 9.97 22.18
N MET A 320 -20.89 10.39 21.11
CA MET A 320 -21.98 9.61 20.50
C MET A 320 -21.50 8.59 19.46
N TYR A 321 -20.44 8.94 18.72
CA TYR A 321 -19.90 8.17 17.59
C TYR A 321 -18.51 7.58 17.87
N GLY A 322 -17.89 7.89 19.01
CA GLY A 322 -16.56 7.40 19.36
C GLY A 322 -15.45 8.00 18.49
N GLU A 323 -14.35 7.26 18.36
CA GLU A 323 -13.20 7.67 17.58
C GLU A 323 -13.53 7.73 16.07
N PRO A 324 -13.27 8.86 15.40
CA PRO A 324 -13.52 9.00 13.98
C PRO A 324 -12.53 8.19 13.13
N THR A 325 -12.81 8.12 11.83
CA THR A 325 -11.83 7.67 10.84
C THR A 325 -10.74 8.73 10.66
N SER A 326 -11.10 10.00 10.55
CA SER A 326 -10.17 11.14 10.49
C SER A 326 -10.65 12.28 11.40
N SER A 327 -9.71 13.07 11.93
CA SER A 327 -10.03 14.19 12.83
C SER A 327 -9.14 15.38 12.51
N GLU A 328 -9.73 16.43 11.95
CA GLU A 328 -9.05 17.68 11.60
C GLU A 328 -9.75 18.88 12.24
N SER A 329 -9.12 20.06 12.22
CA SER A 329 -9.76 21.28 12.74
C SER A 329 -11.05 21.63 12.01
N SER A 330 -11.14 21.31 10.72
CA SER A 330 -12.31 21.50 9.86
C SER A 330 -13.47 20.55 10.17
N GLY A 331 -13.24 19.42 10.85
CA GLY A 331 -14.30 18.45 11.07
C GLY A 331 -13.88 17.08 11.60
N LEU A 332 -14.86 16.18 11.63
CA LEU A 332 -14.72 14.77 12.00
C LEU A 332 -15.33 13.92 10.89
N GLU A 333 -14.58 12.93 10.40
CA GLU A 333 -15.08 12.02 9.36
C GLU A 333 -15.18 10.59 9.89
N TYR A 334 -16.30 9.95 9.63
CA TYR A 334 -16.54 8.55 9.95
C TYR A 334 -16.84 7.81 8.65
N HIS A 335 -16.01 6.85 8.28
CA HIS A 335 -16.27 5.90 7.20
C HIS A 335 -16.61 4.56 7.82
N PHE A 336 -17.78 4.01 7.55
CA PHE A 336 -18.28 2.80 8.21
C PHE A 336 -18.13 1.59 7.30
N GLU A 337 -17.58 0.51 7.85
CA GLU A 337 -17.60 -0.80 7.22
C GLU A 337 -18.44 -1.80 8.01
N GLN A 338 -18.90 -2.85 7.32
CA GLN A 338 -19.60 -3.95 7.96
C GLN A 338 -18.62 -4.87 8.68
N VAL A 339 -18.81 -5.01 10.00
CA VAL A 339 -18.10 -5.96 10.86
C VAL A 339 -19.11 -6.91 11.48
N GLY A 340 -19.17 -8.14 10.95
CA GLY A 340 -20.19 -9.10 11.35
C GLY A 340 -21.59 -8.57 11.01
N ALA A 341 -22.43 -8.38 12.04
CA ALA A 341 -23.80 -7.84 11.89
C ALA A 341 -23.91 -6.33 12.17
N GLN A 342 -22.81 -5.66 12.53
CA GLN A 342 -22.80 -4.25 12.92
C GLN A 342 -21.88 -3.42 12.02
N LEU A 343 -22.07 -2.10 12.04
CA LEU A 343 -21.14 -1.15 11.45
C LEU A 343 -20.08 -0.74 12.47
N GLN A 344 -18.85 -0.53 12.00
CA GLN A 344 -17.78 0.10 12.77
C GLN A 344 -17.09 1.16 11.93
N SER A 345 -16.65 2.26 12.56
CA SER A 345 -15.83 3.25 11.86
C SER A 345 -14.48 2.64 11.51
N MET A 346 -14.12 2.69 10.23
CA MET A 346 -12.81 2.28 9.72
C MET A 346 -11.73 3.13 10.38
N ASN A 347 -10.57 2.54 10.67
CA ASN A 347 -9.41 3.37 10.99
C ASN A 347 -8.95 4.11 9.73
N PHE A 348 -8.33 5.29 9.92
CA PHE A 348 -7.82 6.13 8.82
C PHE A 348 -7.05 5.32 7.77
N TYR A 349 -6.19 4.42 8.24
CA TYR A 349 -5.27 3.68 7.39
C TYR A 349 -5.95 2.63 6.53
N ARG A 350 -6.96 1.93 7.05
CA ARG A 350 -7.78 0.95 6.34
C ARG A 350 -8.62 1.66 5.30
N TRP A 351 -9.18 2.82 5.65
CA TRP A 351 -9.90 3.65 4.69
C TRP A 351 -8.99 4.17 3.56
N ALA A 352 -7.78 4.64 3.89
CA ALA A 352 -6.82 5.15 2.91
C ALA A 352 -6.17 4.07 2.02
N ASP A 353 -6.21 2.80 2.43
CA ASP A 353 -5.66 1.69 1.64
C ASP A 353 -6.62 1.31 0.51
N SER A 354 -6.15 1.47 -0.73
CA SER A 354 -6.87 1.12 -1.96
C SER A 354 -7.42 -0.31 -2.01
N LYS A 355 -6.88 -1.24 -1.21
CA LYS A 355 -7.42 -2.59 -1.10
C LYS A 355 -8.71 -2.65 -0.28
N TYR A 356 -8.84 -1.81 0.75
CA TYR A 356 -9.93 -1.88 1.73
C TYR A 356 -10.89 -0.69 1.66
N HIS A 357 -10.55 0.40 0.97
CA HIS A 357 -11.43 1.58 0.85
C HIS A 357 -12.84 1.22 0.38
N ARG A 358 -12.99 0.21 -0.50
CA ARG A 358 -14.29 -0.28 -1.01
C ARG A 358 -15.12 -1.04 0.01
N ASN A 359 -14.58 -1.31 1.20
CA ASN A 359 -15.36 -1.87 2.30
C ASN A 359 -16.18 -0.78 3.01
N ASN A 360 -15.88 0.50 2.78
CA ASN A 360 -16.75 1.58 3.24
C ASN A 360 -18.13 1.42 2.61
N LEU A 361 -19.17 1.48 3.43
CA LEU A 361 -20.57 1.43 3.01
C LEU A 361 -21.23 2.80 3.13
N TYR A 362 -20.90 3.51 4.21
CA TYR A 362 -21.52 4.79 4.57
C TYR A 362 -20.48 5.73 5.12
N SER A 363 -20.58 7.02 4.78
CA SER A 363 -19.77 8.05 5.42
C SER A 363 -20.66 9.05 6.16
N LEU A 364 -20.19 9.50 7.31
CA LEU A 364 -20.80 10.57 8.10
C LEU A 364 -19.71 11.60 8.41
N SER A 365 -19.83 12.78 7.80
CA SER A 365 -18.89 13.87 7.96
C SER A 365 -19.55 15.01 8.72
N PHE A 366 -18.93 15.40 9.83
CA PHE A 366 -19.33 16.55 10.65
C PHE A 366 -18.39 17.71 10.37
N VAL A 367 -18.94 18.81 9.86
CA VAL A 367 -18.16 19.98 9.45
C VAL A 367 -18.24 21.04 10.55
N ALA A 368 -17.07 21.50 10.99
CA ALA A 368 -16.95 22.53 12.00
C ALA A 368 -17.11 23.94 11.41
N TYR A 369 -17.52 24.88 12.26
CA TYR A 369 -17.47 26.30 11.90
C TYR A 369 -16.03 26.72 11.59
N GLU A 370 -15.85 27.55 10.55
CA GLU A 370 -14.53 28.06 10.16
C GLU A 370 -13.83 28.83 11.29
N ASP A 371 -14.59 29.54 12.11
CA ASP A 371 -14.10 30.37 13.21
C ASP A 371 -14.06 29.65 14.57
N ASP A 372 -14.70 28.48 14.70
CA ASP A 372 -14.68 27.65 15.92
C ASP A 372 -14.71 26.14 15.63
N SER A 373 -13.51 25.55 15.53
CA SER A 373 -13.31 24.10 15.34
C SER A 373 -13.92 23.18 16.42
N ASN A 374 -14.37 23.73 17.56
CA ASN A 374 -15.05 22.96 18.60
C ASN A 374 -16.57 22.88 18.40
N ARG A 375 -17.11 23.63 17.45
CA ARG A 375 -18.54 23.65 17.13
C ARG A 375 -18.75 23.09 15.73
N ILE A 376 -19.59 22.07 15.65
CA ILE A 376 -20.05 21.46 14.40
C ILE A 376 -21.24 22.26 13.90
N GLU A 377 -21.13 22.75 12.67
CA GLU A 377 -22.15 23.52 11.98
C GLU A 377 -23.19 22.61 11.35
N TYR A 378 -22.76 21.67 10.51
CA TYR A 378 -23.63 20.76 9.78
C TYR A 378 -23.01 19.37 9.69
N PHE A 379 -23.80 18.41 9.22
CA PHE A 379 -23.28 17.11 8.82
C PHE A 379 -23.82 16.67 7.47
N ILE A 380 -23.05 15.82 6.81
CA ILE A 380 -23.47 15.08 5.63
C ILE A 380 -23.32 13.58 5.89
N LEU A 381 -24.37 12.85 5.56
CA LEU A 381 -24.45 11.40 5.57
C LEU A 381 -24.58 10.94 4.11
N ASN A 382 -23.75 9.99 3.68
CA ASN A 382 -23.79 9.48 2.31
C ASN A 382 -23.45 7.99 2.22
N ASP A 383 -23.87 7.37 1.13
CA ASP A 383 -23.32 6.07 0.72
C ASP A 383 -21.91 6.22 0.11
N PHE A 384 -21.20 5.11 0.02
CA PHE A 384 -19.83 5.08 -0.52
C PHE A 384 -19.70 5.67 -1.92
N ASP A 385 -20.68 5.42 -2.79
CA ASP A 385 -20.61 5.80 -4.20
C ASP A 385 -20.85 7.30 -4.42
N PHE A 386 -21.49 8.00 -3.47
CA PHE A 386 -21.78 9.44 -3.58
C PHE A 386 -20.52 10.27 -3.80
N ILE A 387 -19.41 9.92 -3.16
CA ILE A 387 -18.11 10.60 -3.33
C ILE A 387 -17.66 10.54 -4.81
N TYR A 388 -17.93 9.43 -5.50
CA TYR A 388 -17.62 9.30 -6.91
C TYR A 388 -18.61 10.05 -7.80
N ASP A 389 -19.89 10.10 -7.44
CA ASP A 389 -20.87 10.90 -8.17
C ASP A 389 -20.55 12.38 -8.10
N GLU A 390 -20.20 12.89 -6.93
CA GLU A 390 -19.82 14.29 -6.73
C GLU A 390 -18.67 14.70 -7.67
N MET A 391 -17.76 13.79 -8.01
CA MET A 391 -16.64 14.07 -8.91
C MET A 391 -16.96 13.83 -10.40
N ASN A 392 -18.05 13.13 -10.73
CA ASN A 392 -18.35 12.66 -12.09
C ASN A 392 -19.67 13.17 -12.67
N ILE A 393 -20.43 14.00 -11.95
CA ILE A 393 -21.62 14.64 -12.50
C ILE A 393 -21.22 15.50 -13.71
N PRO A 394 -21.78 15.25 -14.92
CA PRO A 394 -21.51 16.08 -16.08
C PRO A 394 -21.84 17.54 -15.76
N LYS A 395 -20.91 18.46 -16.04
CA LYS A 395 -21.19 19.90 -15.93
C LYS A 395 -22.45 20.20 -16.77
N PRO A 396 -23.42 20.98 -16.26
CA PRO A 396 -24.51 21.45 -17.09
C PRO A 396 -23.93 22.08 -18.35
N ALA A 397 -24.38 21.62 -19.52
CA ALA A 397 -24.07 22.33 -20.74
C ALA A 397 -24.62 23.75 -20.57
N THR A 398 -23.75 24.75 -20.59
CA THR A 398 -24.15 26.16 -20.60
C THR A 398 -25.14 26.37 -21.73
N VAL A 399 -26.38 26.68 -21.38
CA VAL A 399 -27.42 27.17 -22.30
C VAL A 399 -27.23 28.66 -22.48
#